data_AF-A0A958C5V7-F1
#
_entry.id   AF-A0A958C5V7-F1
#
_cell.length_a   1.000
_cell.length_b   1.000
_cell.length_c   1.000
_cell.angle_alpha   90.00
_cell.angle_beta   90.00
_cell.angle_gamma   90.00
#
_symmetry.space_group_name_H-M   'P 1'
#
loop_
_entity.id
_entity.type
_entity.pdbx_description
1 polymer ?
#
loop_
_entity_poly.entity_id
_entity_poly.type
_entity_poly.pdbx_seq_one_letter_code
_entity_poly.pdbx_strand_id
1 'polypeptide(L)'
;QGYSNGNILRVAGIQAYLIAHCERMRYRVAVLDSPDDQTVGGVRAFRGQVDSTHGAMYYPWVKVVDPVTEDELLLPPSGFVSGIYARNDVEKGVHKAPANEVVRMAVGFEFLLNKAQQDVLNPEGVNCFRFFEGRGYRLWGARTISSDPEWKYVNVRRYFAYLERSLERGTQWIVFENNSEPLWANVRRTVEDFLFNEWKSGHLMGDKPQEAYFVRCDRSTMTQNDIDNGRLICLIGVAPVRPAEFVIFRIGQWTADRRG
;
A
#
# COMPACT_ATOMS: atom_id res chain seq x y z
N GLN A 1 0.74 -11.53 -26.70
CA GLN A 1 0.94 -12.93 -26.26
C GLN A 1 0.96 -13.11 -24.73
N GLY A 2 0.54 -12.12 -23.91
CA GLY A 2 0.73 -12.18 -22.45
C GLY A 2 -0.32 -12.95 -21.65
N TYR A 3 -1.58 -13.01 -22.10
CA TYR A 3 -2.69 -13.54 -21.27
C TYR A 3 -3.79 -14.28 -22.05
N SER A 4 -3.85 -14.13 -23.38
CA SER A 4 -4.85 -14.80 -24.22
C SER A 4 -4.67 -16.33 -24.24
N ASN A 5 -5.70 -17.06 -23.80
CA ASN A 5 -5.87 -18.52 -23.81
C ASN A 5 -5.05 -19.34 -22.77
N GLY A 6 -5.54 -19.37 -21.53
CA GLY A 6 -5.57 -20.65 -20.78
C GLY A 6 -4.30 -21.08 -20.05
N ASN A 7 -3.57 -20.15 -19.40
CA ASN A 7 -2.51 -20.58 -18.48
C ASN A 7 -2.50 -19.82 -17.15
N ILE A 8 -3.63 -19.87 -16.44
CA ILE A 8 -3.78 -19.40 -15.05
C ILE A 8 -2.62 -19.92 -14.17
N LEU A 9 -2.14 -21.15 -14.41
CA LEU A 9 -0.98 -21.73 -13.71
C LEU A 9 0.32 -20.96 -13.95
N ARG A 10 0.58 -20.50 -15.18
CA ARG A 10 1.73 -19.63 -15.49
C ARG A 10 1.59 -18.26 -14.84
N VAL A 11 0.39 -17.68 -14.86
CA VAL A 11 0.12 -16.38 -14.21
C VAL A 11 0.36 -16.49 -12.70
N ALA A 12 -0.18 -17.52 -12.06
CA ALA A 12 0.04 -17.78 -10.63
C ALA A 12 1.53 -17.96 -10.31
N GLY A 13 2.28 -18.71 -11.14
CA GLY A 13 3.72 -18.87 -10.98
C GLY A 13 4.49 -17.55 -11.05
N ILE A 14 4.21 -16.70 -12.05
CA ILE A 14 4.84 -15.37 -12.18
C ILE A 14 4.53 -14.49 -10.97
N GLN A 15 3.27 -14.48 -10.51
CA GLN A 15 2.86 -13.70 -9.35
C GLN A 15 3.56 -14.18 -8.08
N ALA A 16 3.69 -15.49 -7.87
CA ALA A 16 4.43 -16.04 -6.74
C ALA A 16 5.90 -15.60 -6.74
N TYR A 17 6.58 -15.64 -7.90
CA TYR A 17 7.96 -15.14 -8.01
C TYR A 17 8.06 -13.63 -7.75
N LEU A 18 7.09 -12.84 -8.22
CA LEU A 18 7.06 -11.40 -7.99
C LEU A 18 6.86 -11.07 -6.51
N ILE A 19 5.90 -11.75 -5.84
CA ILE A 19 5.65 -11.59 -4.41
C ILE A 19 6.91 -11.95 -3.61
N ALA A 20 7.50 -13.12 -3.86
CA ALA A 20 8.71 -13.58 -3.17
C ALA A 20 9.88 -12.61 -3.38
N HIS A 21 9.98 -12.01 -4.57
CA HIS A 21 10.96 -10.97 -4.84
C HIS A 21 10.71 -9.70 -4.01
N CYS A 22 9.46 -9.23 -3.93
CA CYS A 22 9.10 -8.06 -3.14
C CYS A 22 9.35 -8.26 -1.64
N GLU A 23 9.01 -9.43 -1.10
CA GLU A 23 9.27 -9.80 0.30
C GLU A 23 10.76 -9.81 0.61
N ARG A 24 11.58 -10.44 -0.25
CA ARG A 24 13.03 -10.49 -0.07
C ARG A 24 13.71 -9.12 -0.17
N MET A 25 13.23 -8.27 -1.06
CA MET A 25 13.81 -6.94 -1.29
C MET A 25 13.27 -5.86 -0.33
N ARG A 26 12.24 -6.18 0.47
CA ARG A 26 11.61 -5.37 1.55
C ARG A 26 10.90 -4.08 1.10
N TYR A 27 11.55 -3.25 0.29
CA TYR A 27 11.08 -1.90 -0.05
C TYR A 27 10.23 -1.85 -1.34
N ARG A 28 9.45 -2.90 -1.60
CA ARG A 28 8.71 -3.09 -2.86
C ARG A 28 7.34 -3.71 -2.59
N VAL A 29 6.36 -3.35 -3.40
CA VAL A 29 5.02 -3.97 -3.38
C VAL A 29 4.69 -4.43 -4.78
N ALA A 30 4.25 -5.69 -4.91
CA ALA A 30 3.81 -6.29 -6.14
C ALA A 30 2.41 -5.78 -6.52
N VAL A 31 2.31 -5.21 -7.72
CA VAL A 31 1.02 -4.86 -8.33
C VAL A 31 0.59 -6.05 -9.17
N LEU A 32 -0.47 -6.73 -8.74
CA LEU A 32 -0.91 -8.01 -9.28
C LEU A 32 -2.19 -7.84 -10.08
N ASP A 33 -2.25 -8.51 -11.22
CA ASP A 33 -3.43 -8.58 -12.07
C ASP A 33 -4.28 -9.78 -11.67
N SER A 34 -5.59 -9.61 -11.67
CA SER A 34 -6.48 -10.78 -11.80
C SER A 34 -6.29 -11.41 -13.19
N PRO A 35 -6.53 -12.72 -13.36
CA PRO A 35 -6.69 -13.31 -14.69
C PRO A 35 -7.83 -12.60 -15.44
N ASP A 36 -7.71 -12.52 -16.76
CA ASP A 36 -8.77 -12.01 -17.63
C ASP A 36 -9.96 -12.98 -17.70
N ASP A 37 -11.09 -12.45 -18.14
CA ASP A 37 -12.39 -13.09 -18.34
C ASP A 37 -12.87 -13.87 -17.09
N GLN A 38 -12.56 -13.33 -15.90
CA GLN A 38 -12.96 -13.94 -14.65
C GLN A 38 -14.24 -13.31 -14.10
N THR A 39 -15.16 -14.18 -13.68
CA THR A 39 -16.29 -13.79 -12.84
C THR A 39 -15.80 -13.36 -11.46
N VAL A 40 -16.66 -12.64 -10.71
CA VAL A 40 -16.41 -12.27 -9.31
C VAL A 40 -16.00 -13.49 -8.46
N GLY A 41 -16.65 -14.64 -8.66
CA GLY A 41 -16.32 -15.89 -7.96
C GLY A 41 -14.94 -16.44 -8.36
N GLY A 42 -14.62 -16.38 -9.65
CA GLY A 42 -13.31 -16.80 -10.19
C GLY A 42 -12.16 -15.97 -9.63
N VAL A 43 -12.28 -14.64 -9.65
CA VAL A 43 -11.27 -13.73 -9.07
C VAL A 43 -11.08 -13.98 -7.59
N ARG A 44 -12.17 -14.17 -6.84
CA ARG A 44 -12.10 -14.47 -5.41
C ARG A 44 -11.38 -15.79 -5.13
N ALA A 45 -11.69 -16.83 -5.89
CA ALA A 45 -11.01 -18.12 -5.77
C ALA A 45 -9.52 -18.03 -6.14
N PHE A 46 -9.18 -17.22 -7.15
CA PHE A 46 -7.79 -16.98 -7.54
C PHE A 46 -7.02 -16.20 -6.48
N ARG A 47 -7.56 -15.08 -5.99
CA ARG A 47 -6.96 -14.31 -4.90
C ARG A 47 -6.70 -15.17 -3.68
N GLY A 48 -7.66 -16.04 -3.32
CA GLY A 48 -7.57 -16.88 -2.12
C GLY A 48 -6.37 -17.85 -2.08
N GLN A 49 -5.63 -18.00 -3.19
CA GLN A 49 -4.43 -18.84 -3.28
C GLN A 49 -3.16 -18.13 -2.78
N VAL A 50 -3.20 -16.81 -2.60
CA VAL A 50 -2.05 -15.99 -2.22
C VAL A 50 -2.37 -15.12 -1.01
N ASP A 51 -1.39 -15.01 -0.11
CA ASP A 51 -1.44 -14.14 1.06
C ASP A 51 -0.07 -13.48 1.23
N SER A 52 -0.03 -12.15 1.25
CA SER A 52 1.19 -11.39 1.43
C SER A 52 0.91 -9.93 1.76
N THR A 53 1.71 -9.38 2.67
CA THR A 53 1.74 -7.95 2.99
C THR A 53 2.35 -7.12 1.85
N HIS A 54 3.08 -7.75 0.92
CA HIS A 54 3.81 -7.10 -0.18
C HIS A 54 3.11 -7.24 -1.53
N GLY A 55 1.83 -7.59 -1.57
CA GLY A 55 1.05 -7.70 -2.82
C GLY A 55 -0.28 -6.94 -2.77
N ALA A 56 -0.74 -6.49 -3.93
CA ALA A 56 -2.07 -5.89 -4.11
C ALA A 56 -2.66 -6.35 -5.44
N MET A 57 -3.87 -6.92 -5.41
CA MET A 57 -4.53 -7.46 -6.61
C MET A 57 -5.56 -6.48 -7.16
N TYR A 58 -5.64 -6.38 -8.49
CA TYR A 58 -6.50 -5.46 -9.21
C TYR A 58 -7.39 -6.17 -10.23
N TYR A 59 -8.63 -5.74 -10.29
CA TYR A 59 -9.68 -6.30 -11.16
C TYR A 59 -10.71 -5.20 -11.45
N PRO A 60 -11.41 -5.19 -12.59
CA PRO A 60 -11.18 -6.00 -13.78
C PRO A 60 -10.16 -5.36 -14.72
N TRP A 61 -9.93 -5.97 -15.87
CA TRP A 61 -9.02 -5.43 -16.88
C TRP A 61 -9.52 -4.11 -17.47
N VAL A 62 -8.59 -3.29 -17.96
CA VAL A 62 -8.88 -1.93 -18.45
C VAL A 62 -8.97 -1.94 -19.95
N LYS A 63 -10.03 -1.33 -20.48
CA LYS A 63 -10.24 -1.16 -21.91
C LYS A 63 -9.73 0.21 -22.36
N VAL A 64 -8.90 0.23 -23.39
CA VAL A 64 -8.35 1.44 -24.03
C VAL A 64 -8.56 1.39 -25.54
N VAL A 65 -8.38 2.52 -26.23
CA VAL A 65 -8.31 2.57 -27.69
C VAL A 65 -6.84 2.54 -28.11
N ASP A 66 -6.47 1.64 -29.02
CA ASP A 66 -5.14 1.61 -29.62
C ASP A 66 -4.96 2.88 -30.49
N PRO A 67 -3.95 3.73 -30.22
CA PRO A 67 -3.73 4.94 -31.02
C PRO A 67 -3.26 4.66 -32.46
N VAL A 68 -2.88 3.41 -32.78
CA VAL A 68 -2.42 3.00 -34.11
C VAL A 68 -3.55 2.34 -34.91
N THR A 69 -4.28 1.41 -34.30
CA THR A 69 -5.34 0.66 -35.01
C THR A 69 -6.73 1.23 -34.80
N GLU A 70 -6.92 2.12 -33.82
CA GLU A 70 -8.21 2.64 -33.36
C GLU A 70 -9.17 1.57 -32.79
N ASP A 71 -8.69 0.34 -32.59
CA ASP A 71 -9.46 -0.75 -31.99
C ASP A 71 -9.46 -0.67 -30.46
N GLU A 72 -10.49 -1.24 -29.84
CA GLU A 72 -10.51 -1.44 -28.40
C GLU A 72 -9.56 -2.58 -28.00
N LEU A 73 -8.62 -2.28 -27.11
CA LEU A 73 -7.72 -3.24 -26.50
C LEU A 73 -8.04 -3.42 -25.02
N LEU A 74 -7.98 -4.67 -24.57
CA LEU A 74 -8.06 -5.02 -23.17
C LEU A 74 -6.66 -5.25 -22.61
N LEU A 75 -6.30 -4.49 -21.58
CA LEU A 75 -4.97 -4.48 -20.99
C LEU A 75 -5.00 -4.78 -19.48
N PRO A 76 -3.95 -5.44 -18.96
CA PRO A 76 -3.87 -5.78 -17.55
C PRO A 76 -3.83 -4.52 -16.68
N PRO A 77 -4.48 -4.52 -15.50
CA PRO A 77 -4.50 -3.41 -14.56
C PRO A 77 -3.14 -2.82 -14.14
N SER A 78 -2.12 -3.66 -13.99
CA SER A 78 -0.90 -3.36 -13.26
C SER A 78 -0.13 -2.15 -13.80
N GLY A 79 -0.14 -1.96 -15.11
CA GLY A 79 0.42 -0.77 -15.77
C GLY A 79 -0.30 0.51 -15.36
N PHE A 80 -1.63 0.51 -15.38
CA PHE A 80 -2.44 1.67 -14.98
C PHE A 80 -2.26 1.99 -13.51
N VAL A 81 -2.28 0.98 -12.65
CA VAL A 81 -2.09 1.15 -11.20
C VAL A 81 -0.70 1.70 -10.89
N SER A 82 0.35 1.21 -11.56
CA SER A 82 1.71 1.74 -11.39
C SER A 82 1.79 3.23 -11.74
N GLY A 83 1.12 3.65 -12.82
CA GLY A 83 1.00 5.07 -13.17
C GLY A 83 0.18 5.88 -12.15
N ILE A 84 -0.89 5.30 -11.60
CA ILE A 84 -1.68 5.91 -10.53
C ILE A 84 -0.83 6.08 -9.26
N TYR A 85 -0.05 5.07 -8.87
CA TYR A 85 0.85 5.14 -7.72
C TYR A 85 1.87 6.28 -7.88
N ALA A 86 2.55 6.33 -9.03
CA ALA A 86 3.53 7.38 -9.30
C ALA A 86 2.90 8.78 -9.21
N ARG A 87 1.75 8.98 -9.88
CA ARG A 87 1.03 10.25 -9.83
C ARG A 87 0.59 10.62 -8.41
N ASN A 88 -0.03 9.67 -7.72
CA ASN A 88 -0.52 9.84 -6.35
C ASN A 88 0.58 10.29 -5.40
N ASP A 89 1.73 9.64 -5.48
CA ASP A 89 2.84 9.91 -4.59
C ASP A 89 3.48 11.27 -4.88
N VAL A 90 3.57 11.68 -6.15
CA VAL A 90 4.06 13.01 -6.53
C VAL A 90 3.10 14.12 -6.08
N GLU A 91 1.79 13.92 -6.26
CA GLU A 91 0.80 14.96 -6.00
C GLU A 91 0.41 15.06 -4.51
N LYS A 92 0.41 13.94 -3.78
CA LYS A 92 -0.15 13.86 -2.42
C LYS A 92 0.74 13.14 -1.42
N GLY A 93 1.78 12.44 -1.87
CA GLY A 93 2.64 11.62 -1.01
C GLY A 93 2.16 10.17 -0.86
N VAL A 94 3.11 9.28 -0.60
CA VAL A 94 2.91 7.82 -0.53
C VAL A 94 1.98 7.37 0.61
N HIS A 95 1.85 8.19 1.66
CA HIS A 95 0.96 7.95 2.79
C HIS A 95 -0.52 7.98 2.39
N LYS A 96 -0.89 8.69 1.32
CA LYS A 96 -2.27 8.78 0.84
C LYS A 96 -2.62 7.54 0.00
N ALA A 97 -3.78 6.93 0.30
CA ALA A 97 -4.31 5.78 -0.42
C ALA A 97 -4.49 6.05 -1.93
N PRO A 98 -3.92 5.23 -2.84
CA PRO A 98 -4.08 5.38 -4.29
C PRO A 98 -5.46 4.90 -4.79
N ALA A 99 -6.53 5.20 -4.05
CA ALA A 99 -7.92 4.96 -4.41
C ALA A 99 -8.65 6.27 -4.74
N ASN A 100 -9.83 6.14 -5.37
CA ASN A 100 -10.60 7.25 -5.93
C ASN A 100 -9.82 8.04 -7.01
N GLU A 101 -8.90 7.36 -7.69
CA GLU A 101 -8.03 7.96 -8.69
C GLU A 101 -8.58 7.70 -10.09
N VAL A 102 -8.51 8.71 -10.98
CA VAL A 102 -8.92 8.56 -12.39
C VAL A 102 -7.98 7.58 -13.08
N VAL A 103 -8.56 6.64 -13.83
CA VAL A 103 -7.83 5.76 -14.74
C VAL A 103 -7.68 6.50 -16.08
N ARG A 104 -6.53 7.12 -16.30
CA ARG A 104 -6.24 7.83 -17.55
C ARG A 104 -6.24 6.84 -18.72
N MET A 105 -6.69 7.28 -19.90
CA MET A 105 -6.85 6.49 -21.13
C MET A 105 -7.91 5.39 -21.11
N ALA A 106 -8.54 5.10 -19.96
CA ALA A 106 -9.63 4.14 -19.91
C ALA A 106 -10.85 4.66 -20.66
N VAL A 107 -11.33 3.87 -21.63
CA VAL A 107 -12.63 4.05 -22.28
C VAL A 107 -13.64 3.02 -21.79
N GLY A 108 -13.21 2.10 -20.94
CA GLY A 108 -14.06 1.07 -20.37
C GLY A 108 -13.31 0.15 -19.43
N PHE A 109 -14.04 -0.82 -18.92
CA PHE A 109 -13.51 -1.97 -18.20
C PHE A 109 -14.07 -3.23 -18.84
N GLU A 110 -13.35 -4.34 -18.70
CA GLU A 110 -13.81 -5.67 -19.11
C GLU A 110 -15.19 -5.99 -18.55
N PHE A 111 -15.40 -5.70 -17.27
CA PHE A 111 -16.67 -5.82 -16.58
C PHE A 111 -17.02 -4.52 -15.84
N LEU A 112 -18.27 -4.07 -15.95
CA LEU A 112 -18.74 -2.94 -15.15
C LEU A 112 -19.24 -3.46 -13.79
N LEU A 113 -18.42 -3.29 -12.75
CA LEU A 113 -18.75 -3.75 -11.41
C LEU A 113 -19.72 -2.83 -10.69
N ASN A 114 -20.82 -3.41 -10.20
CA ASN A 114 -21.75 -2.74 -9.31
C ASN A 114 -21.27 -2.78 -7.84
N LYS A 115 -22.02 -2.12 -6.95
CA LYS A 115 -21.66 -2.04 -5.53
C LYS A 115 -21.68 -3.42 -4.86
N ALA A 116 -22.70 -4.24 -5.10
CA ALA A 116 -22.83 -5.56 -4.47
C ALA A 116 -21.67 -6.50 -4.85
N GLN A 117 -21.23 -6.47 -6.10
CA GLN A 117 -20.07 -7.23 -6.55
C GLN A 117 -18.78 -6.75 -5.88
N GLN A 118 -18.59 -5.43 -5.75
CA GLN A 118 -17.45 -4.87 -5.02
C GLN A 118 -17.50 -5.26 -3.53
N ASP A 119 -18.67 -5.23 -2.90
CA ASP A 119 -18.84 -5.55 -1.47
C ASP A 119 -18.45 -7.01 -1.15
N VAL A 120 -18.48 -7.90 -2.15
CA VAL A 120 -17.98 -9.28 -2.06
C VAL A 120 -16.46 -9.36 -2.25
N LEU A 121 -15.90 -8.59 -3.19
CA LEU A 121 -14.47 -8.63 -3.55
C LEU A 121 -13.57 -7.88 -2.56
N ASN A 122 -14.07 -6.78 -2.01
CA ASN A 122 -13.28 -5.88 -1.19
C ASN A 122 -12.77 -6.56 0.10
N PRO A 123 -13.59 -7.30 0.89
CA PRO A 123 -13.11 -8.04 2.07
C PRO A 123 -11.95 -8.99 1.76
N GLU A 124 -11.93 -9.53 0.55
CA GLU A 124 -10.89 -10.41 0.03
C GLU A 124 -9.69 -9.62 -0.52
N GLY A 125 -9.53 -8.32 -0.24
CA GLY A 125 -8.37 -7.54 -0.68
C GLY A 125 -8.23 -7.38 -2.21
N VAL A 126 -9.33 -7.56 -2.97
CA VAL A 126 -9.35 -7.31 -4.42
C VAL A 126 -9.76 -5.87 -4.70
N ASN A 127 -8.84 -5.09 -5.28
CA ASN A 127 -9.06 -3.68 -5.57
C ASN A 127 -9.78 -3.51 -6.90
N CYS A 128 -11.00 -2.99 -6.83
CA CYS A 128 -11.88 -2.88 -7.98
C CYS A 128 -11.66 -1.58 -8.77
N PHE A 129 -11.64 -1.62 -10.10
CA PHE A 129 -11.98 -0.46 -10.91
C PHE A 129 -13.49 -0.37 -11.13
N ARG A 130 -14.01 0.85 -11.08
CA ARG A 130 -15.45 1.12 -11.23
C ARG A 130 -15.71 2.38 -12.01
N PHE A 131 -16.77 2.34 -12.81
CA PHE A 131 -17.32 3.52 -13.45
C PHE A 131 -18.32 4.17 -12.51
N PHE A 132 -18.24 5.50 -12.41
CA PHE A 132 -19.19 6.32 -11.68
C PHE A 132 -19.70 7.41 -12.61
N GLU A 133 -21.00 7.49 -12.76
CA GLU A 133 -21.64 8.55 -13.54
C GLU A 133 -21.20 9.94 -13.02
N GLY A 134 -20.86 10.85 -13.93
CA GLY A 134 -20.32 12.18 -13.62
C GLY A 134 -18.89 12.20 -13.05
N ARG A 135 -18.28 11.05 -12.74
CA ARG A 135 -16.91 10.97 -12.18
C ARG A 135 -15.94 10.13 -12.99
N GLY A 136 -16.44 9.34 -13.95
CA GLY A 136 -15.67 8.53 -14.89
C GLY A 136 -15.13 7.23 -14.32
N TYR A 137 -14.13 6.67 -15.00
CA TYR A 137 -13.44 5.43 -14.65
C TYR A 137 -12.45 5.66 -13.50
N ARG A 138 -12.63 4.94 -12.39
CA ARG A 138 -11.88 5.14 -11.15
C ARG A 138 -11.29 3.84 -10.63
N LEU A 139 -10.08 3.91 -10.08
CA LEU A 139 -9.58 2.91 -9.15
C LEU A 139 -10.27 3.10 -7.79
N TRP A 140 -10.90 2.05 -7.27
CA TRP A 140 -11.81 2.13 -6.13
C TRP A 140 -11.47 1.14 -5.00
N GLY A 141 -10.17 0.88 -4.80
CA GLY A 141 -9.64 0.07 -3.70
C GLY A 141 -8.17 0.35 -3.43
N ALA A 142 -7.73 0.14 -2.20
CA ALA A 142 -6.33 0.29 -1.79
C ALA A 142 -5.91 -0.75 -0.72
N ARG A 143 -6.45 -1.97 -0.78
CA ARG A 143 -6.11 -3.08 0.11
C ARG A 143 -4.98 -3.94 -0.45
N THR A 144 -4.16 -4.48 0.44
CA THR A 144 -3.21 -5.54 0.09
C THR A 144 -3.94 -6.88 -0.02
N ILE A 145 -3.24 -7.91 -0.45
CA ILE A 145 -3.71 -9.30 -0.38
C ILE A 145 -3.42 -9.96 0.99
N SER A 146 -3.11 -9.15 2.02
CA SER A 146 -2.77 -9.64 3.35
C SER A 146 -4.01 -10.06 4.16
N SER A 147 -3.91 -11.16 4.89
CA SER A 147 -4.81 -11.54 5.97
C SER A 147 -4.52 -10.78 7.27
N ASP A 148 -3.30 -10.26 7.43
CA ASP A 148 -2.89 -9.45 8.59
C ASP A 148 -3.57 -8.06 8.56
N PRO A 149 -4.39 -7.71 9.57
CA PRO A 149 -5.08 -6.43 9.64
C PRO A 149 -4.14 -5.22 9.80
N GLU A 150 -2.91 -5.39 10.30
CA GLU A 150 -1.92 -4.31 10.39
C GLU A 150 -1.49 -3.82 9.01
N TRP A 151 -1.37 -4.76 8.06
CA TRP A 151 -0.91 -4.52 6.69
C TRP A 151 -2.04 -4.48 5.67
N LYS A 152 -3.28 -4.25 6.11
CA LYS A 152 -4.47 -4.26 5.28
C LYS A 152 -4.41 -3.31 4.07
N TYR A 153 -3.74 -2.15 4.19
CA TYR A 153 -3.77 -1.11 3.18
C TYR A 153 -2.42 -0.92 2.48
N VAL A 154 -2.48 -0.74 1.16
CA VAL A 154 -1.30 -0.61 0.30
C VAL A 154 -0.52 0.67 0.61
N ASN A 155 -1.19 1.80 0.85
CA ASN A 155 -0.49 3.03 1.23
C ASN A 155 0.26 2.88 2.55
N VAL A 156 -0.26 2.11 3.51
CA VAL A 156 0.45 1.85 4.77
C VAL A 156 1.71 1.03 4.49
N ARG A 157 1.62 -0.09 3.74
CA ARG A 157 2.81 -0.88 3.38
C ARG A 157 3.85 -0.06 2.61
N ARG A 158 3.40 0.72 1.62
CA ARG A 158 4.28 1.58 0.80
C ARG A 158 4.91 2.70 1.62
N TYR A 159 4.18 3.27 2.58
CA TYR A 159 4.71 4.29 3.47
C TYR A 159 5.77 3.74 4.42
N PHE A 160 5.56 2.54 5.00
CA PHE A 160 6.63 1.88 5.77
C PHE A 160 7.86 1.57 4.93
N ALA A 161 7.69 1.09 3.69
CA ALA A 161 8.82 0.90 2.77
C ALA A 161 9.57 2.21 2.49
N TYR A 162 8.86 3.34 2.38
CA TYR A 162 9.46 4.67 2.25
C TYR A 162 10.23 5.08 3.52
N LEU A 163 9.65 4.92 4.70
CA LEU A 163 10.30 5.26 5.98
C LEU A 163 11.57 4.43 6.17
N GLU A 164 11.46 3.10 6.06
CA GLU A 164 12.59 2.18 6.23
C GLU A 164 13.73 2.49 5.25
N ARG A 165 13.40 2.72 3.97
CA ARG A 165 14.42 3.03 2.96
C ARG A 165 15.05 4.41 3.16
N SER A 166 14.27 5.39 3.61
CA SER A 166 14.78 6.74 3.89
C SER A 166 15.71 6.74 5.10
N LEU A 167 15.33 6.02 6.15
CA LEU A 167 16.16 5.83 7.35
C LEU A 167 17.43 5.05 7.05
N GLU A 168 17.36 3.94 6.31
CA GLU A 168 18.54 3.17 5.90
C GLU A 168 19.53 4.05 5.14
N ARG A 169 19.05 4.88 4.20
CA ARG A 169 19.90 5.80 3.43
C ARG A 169 20.45 6.94 4.28
N GLY A 170 19.62 7.53 5.14
CA GLY A 170 19.97 8.66 5.99
C GLY A 170 20.94 8.30 7.12
N THR A 171 21.04 7.01 7.45
CA THR A 171 21.86 6.51 8.55
C THR A 171 23.09 5.70 8.11
N GLN A 172 23.44 5.72 6.82
CA GLN A 172 24.63 5.02 6.29
C GLN A 172 25.96 5.43 6.95
N TRP A 173 26.04 6.66 7.45
CA TRP A 173 27.25 7.18 8.12
C TRP A 173 27.57 6.47 9.44
N ILE A 174 26.63 5.70 10.02
CA ILE A 174 26.84 4.94 11.27
C ILE A 174 27.84 3.79 11.07
N VAL A 175 27.98 3.28 9.84
CA VAL A 175 28.77 2.08 9.57
C VAL A 175 30.23 2.35 9.91
N PHE A 176 30.82 1.48 10.75
CA PHE A 176 32.18 1.57 11.30
C PHE A 176 32.43 2.70 12.32
N GLU A 177 31.41 3.38 12.81
CA GLU A 177 31.53 4.30 13.94
C GLU A 177 31.69 3.57 15.28
N ASN A 178 32.21 4.28 16.30
CA ASN A 178 32.38 3.74 17.64
C ASN A 178 31.03 3.46 18.33
N ASN A 179 30.69 2.19 18.53
CA ASN A 179 29.42 1.73 19.11
C ASN A 179 29.30 2.10 20.60
N SER A 180 28.89 3.34 20.88
CA SER A 180 28.86 3.95 22.21
C SER A 180 27.71 4.95 22.34
N GLU A 181 27.42 5.40 23.57
CA GLU A 181 26.30 6.32 23.86
C GLU A 181 26.29 7.60 22.99
N PRO A 182 27.43 8.27 22.69
CA PRO A 182 27.43 9.40 21.77
C PRO A 182 26.88 9.07 20.37
N LEU A 183 27.25 7.91 19.83
CA LEU A 183 26.72 7.44 18.55
C LEU A 183 25.21 7.20 18.66
N TRP A 184 24.77 6.45 19.69
CA TRP A 184 23.36 6.13 19.88
C TRP A 184 22.48 7.38 20.04
N ALA A 185 22.95 8.38 20.79
CA ALA A 185 22.28 9.66 20.91
C ALA A 185 22.16 10.39 19.57
N ASN A 186 23.21 10.35 18.73
CA ASN A 186 23.18 10.94 17.40
C ASN A 186 22.21 10.20 16.45
N VAL A 187 22.17 8.86 16.52
CA VAL A 187 21.20 8.04 15.79
C VAL A 187 19.77 8.39 16.20
N ARG A 188 19.47 8.40 17.51
CA ARG A 188 18.13 8.77 18.01
C ARG A 188 17.70 10.12 17.46
N ARG A 189 18.54 11.14 17.62
CA ARG A 189 18.25 12.51 17.15
C ARG A 189 17.97 12.55 15.64
N THR A 190 18.82 11.90 14.84
CA THR A 190 18.66 11.87 13.37
C THR A 190 17.32 11.24 12.96
N VAL A 191 16.94 10.14 13.60
CA VAL A 191 15.67 9.46 13.33
C VAL A 191 14.48 10.28 13.84
N GLU A 192 14.58 10.86 15.04
CA GLU A 192 13.54 11.72 15.63
C GLU A 192 13.28 12.96 14.78
N ASP A 193 14.32 13.61 14.27
CA ASP A 193 14.20 14.79 13.39
C ASP A 193 13.49 14.45 12.08
N PHE A 194 13.79 13.27 11.50
CA PHE A 194 13.08 12.78 10.31
C PHE A 194 11.59 12.53 10.60
N LEU A 195 11.28 11.77 11.65
CA LEU A 195 9.89 11.44 12.01
C LEU A 195 9.09 12.66 12.47
N PHE A 196 9.75 13.65 13.07
CA PHE A 196 9.14 14.93 13.41
C PHE A 196 8.64 15.65 12.16
N ASN A 197 9.42 15.65 11.07
CA ASN A 197 9.00 16.24 9.81
C ASN A 197 7.80 15.49 9.20
N GLU A 198 7.82 14.16 9.22
CA GLU A 198 6.69 13.35 8.74
C GLU A 198 5.40 13.61 9.55
N TRP A 199 5.51 13.74 10.88
CA TRP A 199 4.39 14.13 11.74
C TRP A 199 3.91 15.56 11.46
N LYS A 200 4.82 16.52 11.38
CA LYS A 200 4.50 17.93 11.10
C LYS A 200 3.82 18.11 9.74
N SER A 201 4.15 17.28 8.76
CA SER A 201 3.50 17.21 7.45
C SER A 201 2.16 16.48 7.46
N GLY A 202 1.72 15.95 8.60
CA GLY A 202 0.43 15.26 8.76
C GLY A 202 0.42 13.82 8.25
N HIS A 203 1.58 13.19 8.05
CA HIS A 203 1.67 11.81 7.57
C HIS A 203 1.56 10.78 8.71
N LEU A 204 1.74 11.22 9.95
CA LEU A 204 1.58 10.42 11.16
C LEU A 204 0.39 10.95 12.00
N MET A 205 -0.32 10.03 12.65
CA MET A 205 -1.45 10.32 13.53
C MET A 205 -0.98 10.81 14.90
N GLY A 206 -1.79 11.63 15.58
CA GLY A 206 -1.54 12.05 16.97
C GLY A 206 -1.40 13.57 17.07
N ASP A 207 -1.92 14.14 18.16
CA ASP A 207 -1.90 15.58 18.40
C ASP A 207 -0.52 16.05 18.88
N LYS A 208 0.32 15.11 19.32
CA LYS A 208 1.69 15.34 19.79
C LYS A 208 2.66 14.30 19.19
N PRO A 209 3.95 14.64 19.02
CA PRO A 209 4.94 13.70 18.49
C PRO A 209 5.00 12.36 19.23
N GLN A 210 4.83 12.37 20.55
CA GLN A 210 4.92 11.17 21.40
C GLN A 210 3.74 10.19 21.20
N GLU A 211 2.64 10.66 20.62
CA GLU A 211 1.51 9.81 20.21
C GLU A 211 1.72 9.26 18.80
N ALA A 212 2.53 9.95 17.99
CA ALA A 212 2.78 9.65 16.59
C ALA A 212 3.92 8.68 16.36
N TYR A 213 5.00 8.78 17.14
CA TYR A 213 6.16 7.91 17.02
C TYR A 213 6.98 7.81 18.30
N PHE A 214 7.83 6.80 18.37
CA PHE A 214 8.91 6.72 19.34
C PHE A 214 10.20 6.22 18.69
N VAL A 215 11.33 6.62 19.27
CA VAL A 215 12.66 6.12 18.89
C VAL A 215 13.40 5.73 20.17
N ARG A 216 13.97 4.52 20.19
CA ARG A 216 14.84 4.05 21.29
C ARG A 216 16.09 3.44 20.69
N CYS A 217 17.24 3.94 21.10
CA CYS A 217 18.55 3.39 20.76
C CYS A 217 19.45 3.70 21.95
N ASP A 218 19.54 2.74 22.86
CA ASP A 218 20.30 2.78 24.11
C ASP A 218 20.39 1.37 24.73
N ARG A 219 20.89 1.29 25.96
CA ARG A 219 21.02 0.03 26.71
C ARG A 219 19.70 -0.72 26.94
N SER A 220 18.53 -0.08 26.81
CA SER A 220 17.24 -0.78 26.87
C SER A 220 16.95 -1.60 25.61
N THR A 221 17.64 -1.30 24.51
CA THR A 221 17.46 -1.95 23.20
C THR A 221 18.56 -2.93 22.83
N MET A 222 19.67 -2.93 23.59
CA MET A 222 20.87 -3.71 23.28
C MET A 222 21.43 -4.38 24.54
N THR A 223 21.77 -5.66 24.41
CA THR A 223 22.54 -6.38 25.44
C THR A 223 24.04 -6.09 25.32
N GLN A 224 24.83 -6.47 26.32
CA GLN A 224 26.29 -6.40 26.20
C GLN A 224 26.80 -7.24 25.02
N ASN A 225 26.21 -8.43 24.83
CA ASN A 225 26.55 -9.31 23.72
C ASN A 225 26.25 -8.67 22.35
N ASP A 226 25.18 -7.87 22.22
CA ASP A 226 24.92 -7.14 20.96
C ASP A 226 26.05 -6.15 20.65
N ILE A 227 26.49 -5.39 21.65
CA ILE A 227 27.56 -4.40 21.49
C ILE A 227 28.89 -5.08 21.18
N ASP A 228 29.23 -6.14 21.90
CA ASP A 228 30.48 -6.90 21.71
C ASP A 228 30.54 -7.52 20.31
N ASN A 229 29.38 -7.83 19.71
CA ASN A 229 29.25 -8.29 18.32
C ASN A 229 29.03 -7.15 17.30
N GLY A 230 29.24 -5.89 17.70
CA GLY A 230 29.14 -4.73 16.81
C GLY A 230 27.72 -4.38 16.35
N ARG A 231 26.69 -4.87 17.03
CA ARG A 231 25.29 -4.58 16.70
C ARG A 231 24.84 -3.30 17.40
N LEU A 232 24.17 -2.44 16.63
CA LEU A 232 23.41 -1.29 17.12
C LEU A 232 21.94 -1.51 16.79
N ILE A 233 21.08 -1.54 17.80
CA ILE A 233 19.65 -1.80 17.64
C ILE A 233 18.89 -0.52 17.97
N CYS A 234 18.22 0.05 16.98
CA CYS A 234 17.33 1.19 17.13
C CYS A 234 15.88 0.73 16.92
N LEU A 235 15.06 0.78 17.97
CA LEU A 235 13.64 0.49 17.91
C LEU A 235 12.86 1.75 17.54
N ILE A 236 12.03 1.64 16.51
CA ILE A 236 11.23 2.74 15.98
C ILE A 236 9.79 2.28 15.89
N GLY A 237 8.86 3.04 16.46
CA GLY A 237 7.43 2.85 16.27
C GLY A 237 6.81 4.09 15.64
N VAL A 238 5.83 3.89 14.75
CA VAL A 238 5.12 4.97 14.05
C VAL A 238 3.63 4.67 13.96
N ALA A 239 2.80 5.70 14.03
CA ALA A 239 1.35 5.63 13.88
C ALA A 239 0.94 6.20 12.51
N PRO A 240 0.78 5.37 11.46
CA PRO A 240 0.45 5.86 10.12
C PRO A 240 -1.01 6.31 10.02
N VAL A 241 -1.28 7.27 9.13
CA VAL A 241 -2.64 7.62 8.73
C VAL A 241 -3.28 6.46 7.94
N ARG A 242 -4.50 6.05 8.32
CA ARG A 242 -5.27 5.02 7.61
C ARG A 242 -6.39 5.66 6.79
N PRO A 243 -6.74 5.11 5.61
CA PRO A 243 -7.78 5.69 4.76
C PRO A 243 -9.18 5.51 5.37
N ALA A 244 -10.04 6.52 5.18
CA ALA A 244 -11.47 6.43 5.46
C ALA A 244 -12.17 5.64 4.34
N GLU A 245 -12.24 4.32 4.50
CA GLU A 245 -12.82 3.43 3.49
C GLU A 245 -14.35 3.41 3.50
N PHE A 246 -14.95 3.56 4.69
CA PHE A 246 -16.40 3.62 4.87
C PHE A 246 -16.76 4.93 5.57
N VAL A 247 -17.68 5.68 4.98
CA VAL A 247 -18.26 6.88 5.60
C VAL A 247 -19.70 6.54 5.96
N ILE A 248 -19.99 6.47 7.26
CA ILE A 248 -21.31 6.16 7.80
C ILE A 248 -21.90 7.43 8.40
N PHE A 249 -22.86 8.05 7.70
CA PHE A 249 -23.68 9.12 8.26
C PHE A 249 -24.82 8.50 9.08
N ARG A 250 -24.90 8.83 10.37
CA ARG A 250 -26.03 8.46 11.23
C ARG A 250 -26.92 9.68 11.36
N ILE A 251 -28.09 9.64 10.72
CA ILE A 251 -29.09 10.72 10.78
C ILE A 251 -30.18 10.28 11.75
N GLY A 252 -30.40 11.07 12.79
CA GLY A 252 -31.46 10.87 13.77
C GLY A 252 -32.19 12.19 14.02
N GLN A 253 -33.46 12.12 14.42
CA GLN A 253 -34.21 13.29 14.89
C GLN A 253 -33.78 13.61 16.33
N TRP A 254 -32.63 14.25 16.48
CA TRP A 254 -32.09 14.68 17.77
C TRP A 254 -31.94 16.19 17.79
N THR A 255 -32.39 16.81 18.88
CA THR A 255 -31.96 18.17 19.24
C THR A 255 -30.60 18.09 19.95
N ALA A 256 -29.88 19.21 20.02
CA ALA A 256 -28.52 19.29 20.58
C ALA A 256 -28.41 18.83 22.04
N ASP A 257 -29.53 18.66 22.74
CA ASP A 257 -29.58 18.37 24.18
C ASP A 257 -29.53 16.88 24.53
N ARG A 258 -29.38 15.99 23.55
CA ARG A 258 -29.26 14.56 23.84
C ARG A 258 -27.87 14.24 24.41
N ARG A 259 -27.77 14.20 25.73
CA ARG A 259 -26.66 13.54 26.44
C ARG A 259 -26.73 12.04 26.14
N GLY A 260 -25.62 11.49 25.61
CA GLY A 260 -25.44 10.07 25.35
C GLY A 260 -25.39 9.24 26.62
#